data_AF-A0A1D2R699-F1
#
_entry.id   AF-A0A1D2R699-F1
#
_cell.length_a   1.000
_cell.length_b   1.000
_cell.length_c   1.000
_cell.angle_alpha   90.00
_cell.angle_beta   90.00
_cell.angle_gamma   90.00
#
_symmetry.space_group_name_H-M   'P 1'
#
loop_
_entity.id
_entity.type
_entity.pdbx_description
1 polymer ?
#
loop_
_entity_poly.entity_id
_entity_poly.type
_entity_poly.pdbx_seq_one_letter_code
_entity_poly.pdbx_strand_id
1 'polypeptide(L)'
;MEKYYFTTRDLILMAVFGAMAGAFIMTTIPLKPVLPPGFPALIFIPASTIFMLAARGLVGKSGAATITGLIFGIVATILPGGPPLIPLAKYIIMGVVIDVFLLLIRKEVDSSRLVSTITGAVSYPFLAVVAYAGFMLLEIELPMKILGFKVSGILFVIIIFAGLHTVLGAVGGFLAYSILKRVRGTRH
;
A
#
# COMPACT_ATOMS: atom_id res chain seq x y z
N MET A 1 -22.73 -2.69 -23.63
CA MET A 1 -21.99 -3.66 -22.80
C MET A 1 -20.58 -3.12 -22.56
N GLU A 2 -20.31 -2.58 -21.39
CA GLU A 2 -18.93 -2.25 -21.02
C GLU A 2 -18.10 -3.54 -20.99
N LYS A 3 -16.93 -3.55 -21.62
CA LYS A 3 -16.05 -4.72 -21.66
C LYS A 3 -15.60 -5.04 -20.22
N TYR A 4 -16.17 -6.10 -19.66
CA TYR A 4 -15.84 -6.63 -18.33
C TYR A 4 -14.38 -7.13 -18.22
N TYR A 5 -13.71 -7.35 -19.35
CA TYR A 5 -12.36 -7.92 -19.41
C TYR A 5 -11.26 -6.84 -19.42
N PHE A 6 -10.14 -7.13 -18.76
CA PHE A 6 -8.92 -6.34 -18.87
C PHE A 6 -8.33 -6.45 -20.27
N THR A 7 -7.93 -5.32 -20.84
CA THR A 7 -7.19 -5.29 -22.12
C THR A 7 -5.72 -5.56 -21.88
N THR A 8 -4.97 -5.89 -22.94
CA THR A 8 -3.50 -6.02 -22.85
C THR A 8 -2.85 -4.76 -22.26
N ARG A 9 -3.34 -3.58 -22.63
CA ARG A 9 -2.89 -2.30 -22.07
C ARG A 9 -3.14 -2.24 -20.56
N ASP A 10 -4.30 -2.70 -20.08
CA ASP A 10 -4.62 -2.71 -18.66
C ASP A 10 -3.66 -3.63 -17.89
N LEU A 11 -3.41 -4.83 -18.42
CA LEU A 11 -2.48 -5.80 -17.85
C LEU A 11 -1.06 -5.23 -17.76
N ILE A 12 -0.58 -4.56 -18.81
CA ILE A 12 0.75 -3.92 -18.83
C ILE A 12 0.84 -2.83 -17.76
N LEU A 13 -0.18 -1.97 -17.63
CA LEU A 13 -0.17 -0.92 -16.61
C LEU A 13 -0.10 -1.51 -15.19
N MET A 14 -0.94 -2.51 -14.89
CA MET A 14 -0.92 -3.17 -13.59
C MET A 14 0.42 -3.85 -13.31
N ALA A 15 1.03 -4.47 -14.34
CA ALA A 15 2.34 -5.10 -14.22
C ALA A 15 3.46 -4.10 -13.94
N VAL A 16 3.52 -3.01 -14.71
CA VAL A 16 4.54 -1.97 -14.55
C VAL A 16 4.42 -1.30 -13.19
N PHE A 17 3.22 -0.83 -12.82
CA PHE A 17 3.01 -0.17 -11.53
C PHE A 17 3.21 -1.12 -10.34
N GLY A 18 2.80 -2.39 -10.47
CA GLY A 18 3.04 -3.41 -9.45
C GLY A 18 4.54 -3.67 -9.27
N ALA A 19 5.28 -3.82 -10.36
CA ALA A 19 6.73 -4.01 -10.31
C ALA A 19 7.46 -2.79 -9.71
N MET A 20 7.05 -1.57 -10.07
CA MET A 20 7.59 -0.35 -9.46
C MET A 20 7.30 -0.29 -7.96
N ALA A 21 6.07 -0.56 -7.53
CA ALA A 21 5.72 -0.62 -6.11
C ALA A 21 6.59 -1.65 -5.36
N GLY A 22 6.82 -2.83 -5.95
CA GLY A 22 7.70 -3.86 -5.41
C GLY A 22 9.15 -3.42 -5.31
N ALA A 23 9.71 -2.83 -6.37
CA ALA A 23 11.08 -2.35 -6.39
C ALA A 23 11.36 -1.27 -5.32
N PHE A 24 10.38 -0.43 -5.02
CA PHE A 24 10.53 0.61 -4.00
C PHE A 24 10.75 0.07 -2.59
N ILE A 25 10.53 -1.23 -2.34
CA ILE A 25 10.90 -1.84 -1.06
C ILE A 25 12.41 -1.75 -0.77
N MET A 26 13.23 -1.69 -1.83
CA MET A 26 14.68 -1.55 -1.72
C MET A 26 15.09 -0.25 -1.04
N THR A 27 14.25 0.79 -1.09
CA THR A 27 14.49 2.08 -0.41
C THR A 27 14.46 1.94 1.11
N THR A 28 13.86 0.86 1.64
CA THR A 28 13.81 0.61 3.09
C THR A 28 15.09 -0.04 3.61
N ILE A 29 15.83 -0.78 2.76
CA ILE A 29 16.95 -1.64 3.20
C ILE A 29 18.08 -0.85 3.86
N PRO A 30 18.57 0.28 3.30
CA PRO A 30 19.65 1.05 3.93
C PRO A 30 19.27 1.61 5.31
N LEU A 31 17.97 1.79 5.56
CA LEU A 31 17.45 2.41 6.78
C LEU A 31 17.08 1.38 7.86
N LYS A 32 16.94 0.10 7.51
CA LYS A 32 16.58 -0.98 8.47
C LYS A 32 17.51 -1.07 9.68
N PRO A 33 18.85 -0.91 9.56
CA PRO A 33 19.74 -1.04 10.72
C PRO A 33 19.68 0.14 11.70
N VAL A 34 19.22 1.30 11.24
CA VAL A 34 19.31 2.58 11.97
C VAL A 34 17.95 3.12 12.43
N LEU A 35 16.85 2.68 11.80
CA LEU A 35 15.50 3.11 12.17
C LEU A 35 14.69 1.97 12.80
N PRO A 36 13.81 2.28 13.78
CA PRO A 36 12.92 1.29 14.35
C PRO A 36 12.02 0.63 13.30
N PRO A 37 11.56 -0.62 13.54
CA PRO A 37 10.71 -1.35 12.60
C PRO A 37 9.59 -0.49 12.01
N GLY A 38 9.60 -0.42 10.68
CA GLY A 38 8.62 0.25 9.83
C GLY A 38 8.69 1.79 9.74
N PHE A 39 9.59 2.45 10.46
CA PHE A 39 10.05 3.80 10.09
C PHE A 39 10.88 3.86 8.79
N PRO A 40 11.61 2.80 8.37
CA PRO A 40 12.26 2.75 7.05
C PRO A 40 11.32 2.95 5.85
N ALA A 41 10.01 2.85 6.05
CA ALA A 41 9.01 2.84 4.98
C ALA A 41 8.50 4.23 4.55
N LEU A 42 9.14 5.32 5.02
CA LEU A 42 8.76 6.71 4.73
C LEU A 42 8.64 7.02 3.23
N ILE A 43 9.52 6.46 2.40
CA ILE A 43 9.49 6.65 0.94
C ILE A 43 8.63 5.56 0.28
N PHE A 44 8.79 4.32 0.74
CA PHE A 44 8.12 3.15 0.19
C PHE A 44 6.60 3.28 0.21
N ILE A 45 6.01 3.71 1.34
CA ILE A 45 4.55 3.75 1.52
C ILE A 45 3.88 4.76 0.59
N PRO A 46 4.28 6.04 0.54
CA PRO A 46 3.66 6.97 -0.40
C PRO A 46 3.85 6.53 -1.85
N ALA A 47 5.04 6.00 -2.20
CA ALA A 47 5.35 5.57 -3.56
C ALA A 47 4.48 4.38 -4.01
N SER A 48 4.39 3.32 -3.20
CA SER A 48 3.55 2.17 -3.50
C SER A 48 2.07 2.58 -3.60
N THR A 49 1.57 3.44 -2.71
CA THR A 49 0.21 3.98 -2.79
C THR A 49 0.00 4.74 -4.10
N ILE A 50 0.95 5.58 -4.52
CA ILE A 50 0.88 6.29 -5.81
C ILE A 50 0.73 5.29 -6.96
N PHE A 51 1.57 4.26 -7.03
CA PHE A 51 1.53 3.29 -8.12
C PHE A 51 0.25 2.46 -8.13
N MET A 52 -0.25 2.04 -6.97
CA MET A 52 -1.50 1.28 -6.85
C MET A 52 -2.71 2.11 -7.31
N LEU A 53 -2.78 3.36 -6.85
CA LEU A 53 -3.86 4.28 -7.22
C LEU A 53 -3.73 4.75 -8.67
N ALA A 54 -2.51 4.90 -9.19
CA ALA A 54 -2.26 5.19 -10.58
C ALA A 54 -2.72 4.04 -11.49
N ALA A 55 -2.42 2.79 -11.13
CA ALA A 55 -2.91 1.62 -11.85
C ALA A 55 -4.44 1.57 -11.84
N ARG A 56 -5.08 1.66 -10.67
CA ARG A 56 -6.54 1.66 -10.55
C ARG A 56 -7.20 2.81 -11.29
N GLY A 57 -6.60 4.00 -11.22
CA GLY A 57 -7.08 5.19 -11.91
C GLY A 57 -6.91 5.08 -13.43
N LEU A 58 -5.76 4.65 -13.94
CA LEU A 58 -5.51 4.59 -15.39
C LEU A 58 -6.22 3.42 -16.10
N VAL A 59 -6.47 2.32 -15.38
CA VAL A 59 -7.25 1.18 -15.86
C VAL A 59 -8.75 1.45 -15.76
N GLY A 60 -9.19 2.11 -14.68
CA GLY A 60 -10.61 2.48 -14.51
C GLY A 60 -11.56 1.31 -14.24
N LYS A 61 -11.05 0.15 -13.81
CA LYS A 61 -11.84 -1.05 -13.52
C LYS A 61 -11.57 -1.56 -12.11
N SER A 62 -12.61 -2.08 -11.46
CA SER A 62 -12.49 -2.79 -10.19
C SER A 62 -11.58 -4.02 -10.34
N GLY A 63 -10.80 -4.32 -9.32
CA GLY A 63 -9.80 -5.39 -9.31
C GLY A 63 -8.42 -4.95 -9.82
N ALA A 64 -8.30 -3.75 -10.41
CA ALA A 64 -7.02 -3.28 -10.92
C ALA A 64 -6.00 -3.02 -9.80
N ALA A 65 -6.43 -2.46 -8.66
CA ALA A 65 -5.54 -2.28 -7.52
C ALA A 65 -5.15 -3.64 -6.92
N THR A 66 -6.08 -4.58 -6.87
CA THR A 66 -5.86 -5.94 -6.36
C THR A 66 -4.81 -6.71 -7.16
N ILE A 67 -4.94 -6.75 -8.50
CA ILE A 67 -3.95 -7.40 -9.38
C ILE A 67 -2.59 -6.69 -9.27
N THR A 68 -2.59 -5.36 -9.22
CA THR A 68 -1.36 -4.58 -9.01
C THR A 68 -0.69 -4.94 -7.68
N GLY A 69 -1.48 -5.09 -6.61
CA GLY A 69 -1.03 -5.52 -5.28
C GLY A 69 -0.45 -6.94 -5.25
N LEU A 70 -1.00 -7.87 -6.04
CA LEU A 70 -0.43 -9.20 -6.22
C LEU A 70 0.96 -9.13 -6.87
N ILE A 71 1.08 -8.41 -7.99
CA ILE A 71 2.35 -8.28 -8.71
C ILE A 71 3.39 -7.58 -7.84
N PHE A 72 2.97 -6.52 -7.15
CA PHE A 72 3.76 -5.85 -6.13
C PHE A 72 4.32 -6.85 -5.13
N GLY A 73 3.48 -7.66 -4.49
CA GLY A 73 3.97 -8.59 -3.50
C GLY A 73 4.91 -9.67 -4.05
N ILE A 74 4.67 -10.17 -5.27
CA ILE A 74 5.57 -11.11 -5.95
C ILE A 74 6.95 -10.45 -6.13
N VAL A 75 6.99 -9.25 -6.73
CA VAL A 75 8.25 -8.54 -6.99
C VAL A 75 8.96 -8.19 -5.69
N ALA A 76 8.23 -7.73 -4.67
CA ALA A 76 8.81 -7.41 -3.38
C ALA A 76 9.46 -8.64 -2.71
N THR A 77 8.88 -9.83 -2.88
CA THR A 77 9.36 -11.06 -2.25
C THR A 77 10.63 -11.61 -2.91
N ILE A 78 10.75 -11.47 -4.24
CA ILE A 78 11.93 -11.98 -4.97
C ILE A 78 13.16 -11.07 -4.85
N LEU A 79 12.98 -9.81 -4.43
CA LEU A 79 14.07 -8.85 -4.31
C LEU A 79 14.90 -9.09 -3.03
N PRO A 80 16.24 -8.88 -3.08
CA PRO A 80 17.10 -9.05 -1.91
C PRO A 80 16.63 -8.22 -0.72
N GLY A 81 16.52 -8.83 0.46
CA GLY A 81 16.02 -8.14 1.66
C GLY A 81 14.50 -7.85 1.64
N GLY A 82 13.79 -8.40 0.66
CA GLY A 82 12.34 -8.45 0.58
C GLY A 82 11.71 -9.30 1.69
N PRO A 83 10.40 -9.12 1.96
CA PRO A 83 9.70 -9.90 2.97
C PRO A 83 9.49 -11.35 2.51
N PRO A 84 9.28 -12.30 3.44
CA PRO A 84 8.92 -13.67 3.10
C PRO A 84 7.56 -13.75 2.38
N LEU A 85 7.21 -14.94 1.86
CA LEU A 85 5.99 -15.18 1.08
C LEU A 85 4.69 -14.91 1.86
N ILE A 86 4.65 -15.11 3.19
CA ILE A 86 3.45 -14.89 4.01
C ILE A 86 2.97 -13.42 3.94
N PRO A 87 3.88 -12.42 4.05
CA PRO A 87 3.59 -11.03 3.72
C PRO A 87 3.06 -10.72 2.30
N LEU A 88 3.05 -11.64 1.33
CA LEU A 88 2.41 -11.42 0.02
C LEU A 88 0.93 -11.03 0.15
N ALA A 89 0.22 -11.70 1.06
CA ALA A 89 -1.19 -11.49 1.32
C ALA A 89 -1.50 -10.03 1.68
N LYS A 90 -0.56 -9.36 2.38
CA LYS A 90 -0.71 -7.97 2.82
C LYS A 90 -0.87 -7.03 1.62
N TYR A 91 -0.06 -7.20 0.57
CA TYR A 91 -0.12 -6.33 -0.61
C TYR A 91 -1.38 -6.57 -1.45
N ILE A 92 -1.85 -7.81 -1.50
CA ILE A 92 -3.14 -8.16 -2.11
C ILE A 92 -4.28 -7.49 -1.34
N ILE A 93 -4.31 -7.64 0.00
CA ILE A 93 -5.31 -7.02 0.87
C ILE A 93 -5.35 -5.51 0.66
N MET A 94 -4.18 -4.85 0.56
CA MET A 94 -4.11 -3.42 0.28
C MET A 94 -4.82 -3.05 -1.03
N GLY A 95 -4.64 -3.85 -2.09
CA GLY A 95 -5.33 -3.66 -3.36
C GLY A 95 -6.83 -3.91 -3.26
N VAL A 96 -7.25 -4.96 -2.54
CA VAL A 96 -8.66 -5.25 -2.26
C VAL A 96 -9.31 -4.09 -1.52
N VAL A 97 -8.66 -3.53 -0.49
CA VAL A 97 -9.17 -2.39 0.27
C VAL A 97 -9.40 -1.19 -0.65
N ILE A 98 -8.45 -0.89 -1.55
CA ILE A 98 -8.60 0.21 -2.53
C ILE A 98 -9.80 -0.04 -3.45
N ASP A 99 -9.90 -1.24 -4.04
CA ASP A 99 -10.96 -1.58 -4.99
C ASP A 99 -12.34 -1.57 -4.32
N VAL A 100 -12.47 -2.20 -3.15
CA VAL A 100 -13.71 -2.26 -2.37
C VAL A 100 -14.11 -0.88 -1.89
N PHE A 101 -13.18 -0.08 -1.36
CA PHE A 101 -13.50 1.26 -0.88
C PHE A 101 -14.08 2.14 -1.99
N LEU A 102 -13.42 2.18 -3.15
CA LEU A 102 -13.88 2.95 -4.31
C LEU A 102 -15.22 2.45 -4.85
N LEU A 103 -15.43 1.13 -4.83
CA LEU A 103 -16.70 0.52 -5.21
C LEU A 103 -17.84 0.92 -4.25
N LEU A 104 -17.58 0.90 -2.94
CA LEU A 104 -18.55 1.26 -1.90
C LEU A 104 -18.99 2.72 -2.02
N ILE A 105 -18.05 3.64 -2.23
CA ILE A 105 -18.37 5.07 -2.38
C ILE A 105 -18.84 5.43 -3.80
N ARG A 106 -18.78 4.48 -4.74
CA ARG A 106 -19.13 4.67 -6.17
C ARG A 106 -18.39 5.85 -6.80
N LYS A 107 -17.09 5.94 -6.55
CA LYS A 107 -16.22 7.01 -7.09
C LYS A 107 -14.97 6.41 -7.72
N GLU A 108 -14.45 7.12 -8.71
CA GLU A 108 -13.12 6.88 -9.25
C GLU A 108 -12.03 7.59 -8.44
N VAL A 109 -10.79 7.10 -8.55
CA VAL A 109 -9.61 7.62 -7.84
C VAL A 109 -9.42 9.12 -8.08
N ASP A 110 -9.68 9.60 -9.30
CA ASP A 110 -9.47 10.98 -9.72
C ASP A 110 -10.73 11.85 -9.66
N SER A 111 -11.82 11.34 -9.07
CA SER A 111 -13.07 12.10 -8.89
C SER A 111 -12.87 13.37 -8.05
N SER A 112 -12.02 13.30 -7.03
CA SER A 112 -11.58 14.45 -6.24
C SER A 112 -10.28 14.13 -5.52
N ARG A 113 -9.56 15.19 -5.15
CA ARG A 113 -8.35 15.07 -4.33
C ARG A 113 -8.65 14.40 -2.98
N LEU A 114 -9.78 14.73 -2.38
CA LEU A 114 -10.21 14.16 -1.09
C LEU A 114 -10.44 12.65 -1.21
N VAL A 115 -11.15 12.19 -2.24
CA VAL A 115 -11.37 10.75 -2.47
C VAL A 115 -10.03 10.02 -2.59
N SER A 116 -9.12 10.49 -3.44
CA SER A 116 -7.81 9.84 -3.60
C SER A 116 -7.00 9.81 -2.30
N THR A 117 -7.01 10.92 -1.55
CA THR A 117 -6.32 11.05 -0.26
C THR A 117 -6.88 10.07 0.76
N ILE A 118 -8.21 9.96 0.90
CA ILE A 118 -8.86 9.02 1.82
C ILE A 118 -8.61 7.58 1.37
N THR A 119 -8.71 7.27 0.08
CA THR A 119 -8.41 5.91 -0.43
C THR A 119 -6.99 5.50 -0.09
N GLY A 120 -6.02 6.40 -0.27
CA GLY A 120 -4.64 6.17 0.18
C GLY A 120 -4.55 5.97 1.69
N ALA A 121 -5.21 6.84 2.47
CA ALA A 121 -5.23 6.79 3.92
C ALA A 121 -5.78 5.46 4.47
N VAL A 122 -6.83 4.89 3.89
CA VAL A 122 -7.44 3.64 4.38
C VAL A 122 -6.71 2.38 3.91
N SER A 123 -5.92 2.46 2.85
CA SER A 123 -5.22 1.30 2.26
C SER A 123 -4.16 0.68 3.18
N TYR A 124 -3.52 1.48 4.04
CA TYR A 124 -2.41 1.10 4.89
C TYR A 124 -2.71 0.78 6.38
N PRO A 125 -3.65 1.43 7.08
CA PRO A 125 -3.95 1.09 8.48
C PRO A 125 -4.55 -0.31 8.63
N PHE A 126 -5.33 -0.80 7.65
CA PHE A 126 -5.82 -2.18 7.66
C PHE A 126 -4.66 -3.19 7.59
N LEU A 127 -3.60 -2.83 6.84
CA LEU A 127 -2.35 -3.57 6.76
C LEU A 127 -1.61 -3.58 8.09
N ALA A 128 -1.52 -2.42 8.75
CA ALA A 128 -0.84 -2.27 10.03
C ALA A 128 -1.52 -3.12 11.11
N VAL A 129 -2.86 -3.09 11.18
CA VAL A 129 -3.61 -3.88 12.16
C VAL A 129 -3.49 -5.39 11.91
N VAL A 130 -3.68 -5.85 10.66
CA VAL A 130 -3.66 -7.29 10.33
C VAL A 130 -2.23 -7.87 10.40
N ALA A 131 -1.23 -7.15 9.88
CA ALA A 131 0.15 -7.64 9.88
C ALA A 131 0.80 -7.58 11.26
N TYR A 132 0.54 -6.53 12.06
CA TYR A 132 1.13 -6.44 13.40
C TYR A 132 0.41 -7.30 14.43
N ALA A 133 -0.90 -7.56 14.33
CA ALA A 133 -1.56 -8.48 15.25
C ALA A 133 -0.93 -9.89 15.19
N GLY A 134 -0.63 -10.40 13.99
CA GLY A 134 0.02 -11.70 13.82
C GLY A 134 1.52 -11.71 14.14
N PHE A 135 2.26 -10.68 13.72
CA PHE A 135 3.72 -10.60 13.94
C PHE A 135 4.08 -10.31 15.41
N MET A 136 3.26 -9.52 16.12
CA MET A 136 3.52 -9.17 17.52
C MET A 136 3.17 -10.29 18.49
N LEU A 137 2.09 -11.05 18.25
CA LEU A 137 1.71 -12.21 19.07
C LEU A 137 2.75 -13.33 19.03
N LEU A 138 3.54 -13.43 17.96
CA LEU A 138 4.49 -14.53 17.77
C LEU A 138 5.96 -14.12 17.99
N GLU A 139 6.39 -12.89 17.60
CA GLU A 139 7.82 -12.54 17.58
C GLU A 139 8.23 -11.42 18.56
N ILE A 140 7.32 -10.52 18.95
CA ILE A 140 7.66 -9.31 19.72
C ILE A 140 7.15 -9.39 21.17
N GLU A 141 6.16 -10.22 21.46
CA GLU A 141 5.66 -10.39 22.83
C GLU A 141 6.74 -10.92 23.79
N LEU A 142 7.59 -11.85 23.33
CA LEU A 142 8.63 -12.46 24.16
C LEU A 142 9.79 -11.48 24.46
N PRO A 143 10.40 -10.78 23.48
CA PRO A 143 11.42 -9.77 23.74
C PRO A 143 10.89 -8.57 24.56
N MET A 144 9.66 -8.12 24.32
CA MET A 144 9.10 -6.94 25.02
C MET A 144 8.65 -7.27 26.45
N LYS A 145 8.20 -8.50 26.72
CA LYS A 145 8.02 -9.01 28.09
C LYS A 145 9.35 -9.07 28.84
N ILE A 146 10.42 -9.52 28.19
CA ILE A 146 11.78 -9.55 28.76
C ILE A 146 12.27 -8.12 29.07
N LEU A 147 11.92 -7.12 28.25
CA LEU A 147 12.24 -5.71 28.45
C LEU A 147 11.29 -4.95 29.40
N GLY A 148 10.30 -5.62 30.01
CA GLY A 148 9.40 -5.03 31.00
C GLY A 148 8.36 -4.05 30.45
N PHE A 149 8.13 -4.02 29.13
CA PHE A 149 7.11 -3.15 28.54
C PHE A 149 5.70 -3.64 28.89
N LYS A 150 4.90 -2.76 29.50
CA LYS A 150 3.47 -3.01 29.74
C LYS A 150 2.71 -3.04 28.41
N VAL A 151 1.60 -3.80 28.37
CA VAL A 151 0.67 -3.90 27.22
C VAL A 151 0.26 -2.52 26.66
N SER A 152 0.17 -1.50 27.52
CA SER A 152 -0.12 -0.11 27.12
C SER A 152 0.97 0.52 26.25
N GLY A 153 2.25 0.24 26.49
CA GLY A 153 3.36 0.72 25.66
C GLY A 153 3.36 0.08 24.27
N ILE A 154 2.96 -1.20 24.18
CA ILE A 154 2.81 -1.92 22.92
C ILE A 154 1.68 -1.29 22.07
N LEU A 155 0.52 -1.04 22.68
CA LEU A 155 -0.61 -0.39 22.01
C LEU A 155 -0.27 1.02 21.54
N PHE A 156 0.48 1.79 22.34
CA PHE A 156 0.91 3.14 21.96
C PHE A 156 1.77 3.13 20.68
N VAL A 157 2.74 2.22 20.59
CA VAL A 157 3.58 2.08 19.39
C VAL A 157 2.74 1.68 18.18
N ILE A 158 1.80 0.75 18.33
CA ILE A 158 0.90 0.33 17.23
C ILE A 158 0.05 1.49 16.72
N ILE A 159 -0.52 2.29 17.63
CA ILE A 159 -1.37 3.43 17.25
C ILE A 159 -0.56 4.48 16.52
N ILE A 160 0.62 4.85 17.01
CA ILE A 160 1.51 5.81 16.33
C ILE A 160 1.92 5.28 14.97
N PHE A 161 2.26 4.00 14.90
CA PHE A 161 2.72 3.36 13.68
C PHE A 161 1.63 3.29 12.61
N ALA A 162 0.44 2.85 12.99
CA ALA A 162 -0.74 2.84 12.14
C ALA A 162 -1.12 4.27 11.70
N GLY A 163 -1.03 5.23 12.61
CA GLY A 163 -1.23 6.66 12.32
C GLY A 163 -0.24 7.18 11.27
N LEU A 164 1.06 6.91 11.44
CA LEU A 164 2.09 7.28 10.48
C LEU A 164 1.82 6.67 9.10
N HIS A 165 1.49 5.39 9.03
CA HIS A 165 1.22 4.69 7.77
C HIS A 165 -0.06 5.22 7.09
N THR A 166 -1.06 5.59 7.88
CA THR A 166 -2.28 6.26 7.40
C THR A 166 -1.93 7.61 6.78
N VAL A 167 -1.11 8.43 7.44
CA VAL A 167 -0.68 9.73 6.92
C VAL A 167 0.15 9.57 5.64
N LEU A 168 1.10 8.63 5.62
CA LEU A 168 1.92 8.38 4.43
C LEU A 168 1.08 7.86 3.26
N GLY A 169 0.12 6.98 3.51
CA GLY A 169 -0.86 6.56 2.52
C GLY A 169 -1.71 7.72 2.01
N ALA A 170 -2.14 8.62 2.90
CA ALA A 170 -2.88 9.83 2.53
C ALA A 170 -2.04 10.75 1.61
N VAL A 171 -0.76 10.95 1.93
CA VAL A 171 0.20 11.69 1.10
C VAL A 171 0.33 11.03 -0.28
N GLY A 172 0.48 9.71 -0.33
CA GLY A 172 0.51 8.96 -1.59
C GLY A 172 -0.77 9.17 -2.41
N GLY A 173 -1.94 9.13 -1.78
CA GLY A 173 -3.23 9.41 -2.42
C GLY A 173 -3.35 10.83 -2.96
N PHE A 174 -2.96 11.83 -2.17
CA PHE A 174 -2.93 13.23 -2.60
C PHE A 174 -2.06 13.42 -3.86
N LEU A 175 -0.88 12.80 -3.89
CA LEU A 175 0.04 12.88 -5.02
C LEU A 175 -0.49 12.10 -6.23
N ALA A 176 -1.08 10.92 -6.01
CA ALA A 176 -1.69 10.10 -7.07
C ALA A 176 -2.78 10.87 -7.83
N TYR A 177 -3.66 11.60 -7.13
CA TYR A 177 -4.66 12.47 -7.76
C TYR A 177 -4.02 13.47 -8.71
N SER A 178 -2.95 14.13 -8.27
CA SER A 178 -2.26 15.16 -9.03
C SER A 178 -1.59 14.60 -10.29
N ILE A 179 -1.00 13.40 -10.19
CA ILE A 179 -0.42 12.68 -11.33
C ILE A 179 -1.51 12.27 -12.32
N LEU A 180 -2.59 11.63 -11.85
CA LEU A 180 -3.69 11.16 -12.69
C LEU A 180 -4.34 12.30 -13.47
N LYS A 181 -4.60 13.43 -12.81
CA LYS A 181 -5.21 14.61 -13.46
C LYS A 181 -4.33 15.16 -14.58
N ARG A 182 -3.01 15.17 -14.40
CA ARG A 182 -2.05 15.60 -15.44
C ARG A 182 -2.02 14.60 -16.60
N VAL A 183 -1.85 13.32 -16.33
CA VAL A 183 -1.74 12.27 -17.36
C VAL A 183 -3.02 12.12 -18.18
N ARG A 184 -4.19 12.32 -17.57
CA ARG A 184 -5.48 12.31 -18.29
C ARG A 184 -5.75 13.62 -19.03
N GLY A 185 -5.36 14.76 -18.46
CA GLY A 185 -5.53 16.08 -19.09
C GLY A 185 -4.64 16.31 -20.33
N THR A 186 -3.55 15.58 -20.48
CA THR A 186 -2.69 15.61 -21.68
C THR A 186 -3.21 14.78 -22.87
N ARG A 187 -4.44 14.27 -22.81
CA ARG A 187 -5.06 13.45 -23.88
C ARG A 187 -6.00 14.23 -24.81
N HIS A 188 -5.77 15.53 -24.96
CA HIS A 188 -6.51 16.39 -25.90
C HIS A 188 -5.65 16.70 -27.11
#